data_AF-A0A9N9INA7-F1
#
_entry.id   AF-A0A9N9INA7-F1
#
_cell.length_a   1.000
_cell.length_b   1.000
_cell.length_c   1.000
_cell.angle_alpha   90.00
_cell.angle_beta   90.00
_cell.angle_gamma   90.00
#
_symmetry.space_group_name_H-M   'P 1'
#
loop_
_entity.id
_entity.type
_entity.pdbx_description
1 polymer ?
#
loop_
_entity_poly.entity_id
_entity_poly.type
_entity_poly.pdbx_seq_one_letter_code
_entity_poly.pdbx_strand_id
1 'polypeptide(L)'
;MSRGRTYPRCLLCGELLNKEGYRDGSIAQSMAESDPYHPDCKAKRDSKKEEIKEESQEFYEKAKKLAEEESKANLARKINEAFSCQGCGKFIELTDEAYTMKGKSGYYCQNCIVSENKDKIKKQTPQITCSLCKKSIASDYYLVGEQPVCLSCQPRAKLTLLTASKILQGQVVDVESLDLPAEDKINLSAAQQIMQGQPVDIDNLSIEENDKNFLKELQASVNKSGDNLPVPKPNSPQPQSPNKSNKLSSKDWEEIMAGLFIIANRALRKLELLDAVPNLQELRKIPGLDLHPLKDDRKGQHSIKINDQ
;
A
#
# COMPACT_ATOMS: atom_id res chain seq x y z
N MET A 1 -18.56 -12.45 -72.85
CA MET A 1 -17.61 -12.14 -71.75
C MET A 1 -16.84 -13.40 -71.39
N SER A 2 -15.63 -13.55 -71.92
CA SER A 2 -14.71 -14.64 -71.57
C SER A 2 -14.13 -14.36 -70.18
N ARG A 3 -14.50 -15.17 -69.18
CA ARG A 3 -13.86 -15.13 -67.86
C ARG A 3 -12.44 -15.68 -68.01
N GLY A 4 -11.43 -14.81 -67.90
CA GLY A 4 -10.02 -15.22 -67.90
C GLY A 4 -9.75 -16.14 -66.71
N ARG A 5 -9.07 -17.28 -66.95
CA ARG A 5 -8.67 -18.19 -65.87
C ARG A 5 -7.48 -17.58 -65.13
N THR A 6 -7.64 -17.31 -63.85
CA THR A 6 -6.53 -16.95 -62.95
C THR A 6 -5.85 -18.23 -62.47
N TYR A 7 -4.56 -18.38 -62.78
CA TYR A 7 -3.75 -19.49 -62.28
C TYR A 7 -3.19 -19.16 -60.88
N PRO A 8 -3.14 -20.13 -59.96
CA PRO A 8 -2.60 -19.91 -58.62
C PRO A 8 -1.09 -19.62 -58.69
N ARG A 9 -0.64 -18.70 -57.85
CA ARG A 9 0.77 -18.31 -57.68
C ARG A 9 1.32 -18.89 -56.37
N CYS A 10 2.56 -19.31 -56.37
CA CYS A 10 3.29 -19.71 -55.18
C CYS A 10 3.32 -18.54 -54.19
N LEU A 11 2.95 -18.77 -52.93
CA LEU A 11 2.88 -17.70 -51.91
C LEU A 11 4.26 -17.14 -51.52
N LEU A 12 5.35 -17.89 -51.75
CA LEU A 12 6.69 -17.46 -51.37
C LEU A 12 7.40 -16.66 -52.47
N CYS A 13 7.33 -17.12 -53.72
CA CYS A 13 8.04 -16.49 -54.85
C CYS A 13 7.13 -15.73 -55.84
N GLY A 14 5.81 -15.91 -55.76
CA GLY A 14 4.86 -15.26 -56.66
C GLY A 14 4.80 -15.82 -58.09
N GLU A 15 5.54 -16.89 -58.38
CA GLU A 15 5.54 -17.57 -59.68
C GLU A 15 4.31 -18.48 -59.85
N LEU A 16 3.85 -18.65 -61.09
CA LEU A 16 2.71 -19.51 -61.41
C LEU A 16 3.05 -20.98 -61.15
N LEU A 17 2.19 -21.71 -60.44
CA LEU A 17 2.44 -23.09 -59.99
C LEU A 17 2.44 -24.15 -61.12
N ASN A 18 2.50 -23.76 -62.40
CA ASN A 18 2.62 -24.67 -63.54
C ASN A 18 2.98 -23.90 -64.82
N LYS A 19 4.11 -24.24 -65.45
CA LYS A 19 4.36 -23.82 -66.85
C LYS A 19 4.33 -24.96 -67.88
N GLU A 20 4.50 -26.23 -67.49
CA GLU A 20 4.78 -27.27 -68.51
C GLU A 20 4.02 -28.61 -68.39
N GLY A 21 3.10 -28.81 -67.44
CA GLY A 21 2.59 -30.17 -67.15
C GLY A 21 1.10 -30.50 -67.34
N TYR A 22 0.19 -29.53 -67.50
CA TYR A 22 -1.26 -29.77 -67.35
C TYR A 22 -2.01 -29.63 -68.67
N ARG A 23 -2.06 -30.70 -69.47
CA ARG A 23 -2.99 -30.78 -70.61
C ARG A 23 -4.34 -31.41 -70.27
N ASP A 24 -4.47 -32.10 -69.13
CA ASP A 24 -5.74 -32.72 -68.72
C ASP A 24 -6.32 -32.02 -67.48
N GLY A 25 -7.43 -31.32 -67.70
CA GLY A 25 -8.07 -30.41 -66.74
C GLY A 25 -8.78 -31.06 -65.55
N SER A 26 -8.59 -32.35 -65.29
CA SER A 26 -9.27 -33.09 -64.21
C SER A 26 -8.42 -33.32 -62.95
N ILE A 27 -7.09 -33.15 -63.02
CA ILE A 27 -6.18 -33.43 -61.88
C ILE A 27 -5.74 -32.15 -61.14
N ALA A 28 -5.85 -30.97 -61.77
CA ALA A 28 -5.33 -29.72 -61.22
C ALA A 28 -6.05 -29.20 -59.96
N GLN A 29 -7.31 -29.64 -59.74
CA GLN A 29 -8.13 -29.08 -58.65
C GLN A 29 -7.89 -29.76 -57.30
N SER A 30 -7.49 -31.04 -57.27
CA SER A 30 -7.29 -31.76 -56.00
C SER A 30 -5.90 -31.54 -55.38
N MET A 31 -4.87 -31.20 -56.17
CA MET A 31 -3.52 -30.98 -55.62
C MET A 31 -3.29 -29.56 -55.08
N ALA A 32 -3.96 -28.55 -55.64
CA ALA A 32 -3.82 -27.14 -55.22
C ALA A 32 -4.36 -26.85 -53.82
N GLU A 33 -5.21 -27.71 -53.26
CA GLU A 33 -5.76 -27.55 -51.91
C GLU A 33 -4.80 -28.01 -50.80
N SER A 34 -3.73 -28.75 -51.12
CA SER A 34 -2.90 -29.41 -50.11
C SER A 34 -1.57 -28.70 -49.78
N ASP A 35 -0.93 -27.96 -50.69
CA ASP A 35 0.29 -27.18 -50.41
C ASP A 35 0.53 -26.08 -51.48
N PRO A 36 0.35 -24.78 -51.18
CA PRO A 36 0.39 -23.70 -52.18
C PRO A 36 1.81 -23.22 -52.55
N TYR A 37 2.82 -24.09 -52.47
CA TYR A 37 4.23 -23.73 -52.64
C TYR A 37 4.92 -24.58 -53.72
N HIS A 38 5.79 -23.96 -54.53
CA HIS A 38 6.66 -24.69 -55.47
C HIS A 38 7.59 -25.65 -54.69
N PRO A 39 7.97 -26.83 -55.21
CA PRO A 39 8.91 -27.74 -54.55
C PRO A 39 10.19 -27.05 -54.04
N ASP A 40 10.78 -26.16 -54.84
CA ASP A 40 11.98 -25.41 -54.45
C ASP A 40 11.70 -24.36 -53.35
N CYS A 41 10.50 -23.78 -53.35
CA CYS A 41 10.06 -22.85 -52.30
C CYS A 41 9.72 -23.59 -51.00
N LYS A 42 9.19 -24.81 -51.11
CA LYS A 42 8.93 -25.69 -49.98
C LYS A 42 10.23 -26.10 -49.31
N ALA A 43 11.25 -26.52 -50.07
CA ALA A 43 12.57 -26.82 -49.54
C ALA A 43 13.19 -25.62 -48.80
N LYS A 44 13.11 -24.40 -49.37
CA LYS A 44 13.59 -23.18 -48.70
C LYS A 44 12.79 -22.84 -47.44
N ARG A 45 11.47 -22.98 -47.47
CA ARG A 45 10.60 -22.76 -46.31
C ARG A 45 10.91 -23.74 -45.19
N ASP A 46 11.07 -25.01 -45.53
CA ASP A 46 11.27 -26.08 -44.55
C ASP A 46 12.70 -25.99 -43.97
N SER A 47 13.71 -25.65 -44.78
CA SER A 47 15.07 -25.32 -44.30
C SER A 47 15.06 -24.12 -43.34
N LYS A 48 14.35 -23.04 -43.67
CA LYS A 48 14.22 -21.86 -42.79
C LYS A 48 13.44 -22.18 -41.50
N LYS A 49 12.49 -23.11 -41.55
CA LYS A 49 11.77 -23.57 -40.35
C LYS A 49 12.69 -24.34 -39.41
N GLU A 50 13.59 -25.17 -39.92
CA GLU A 50 14.57 -25.87 -39.08
C GLU A 50 15.60 -24.90 -38.48
N GLU A 51 16.10 -23.93 -39.25
CA GLU A 51 16.98 -22.87 -38.75
C GLU A 51 16.32 -22.08 -37.60
N ILE A 52 15.05 -21.66 -37.76
CA ILE A 52 14.29 -20.97 -36.70
C ILE A 52 14.09 -21.87 -35.47
N LYS A 53 13.89 -23.18 -35.66
CA LYS A 53 13.77 -24.12 -34.53
C LYS A 53 15.08 -24.21 -33.75
N GLU A 54 16.21 -24.35 -34.44
CA GLU A 54 17.54 -24.41 -33.82
C GLU A 54 17.86 -23.12 -33.06
N GLU A 55 17.65 -21.95 -33.68
CA GLU A 55 17.82 -20.65 -33.03
C GLU A 55 16.91 -20.49 -31.79
N SER A 56 15.65 -20.94 -31.90
CA SER A 56 14.72 -20.86 -30.77
C SER A 56 15.16 -21.78 -29.63
N GLN A 57 15.65 -22.98 -29.93
CA GLN A 57 16.10 -23.94 -28.92
C GLN A 57 17.36 -23.45 -28.20
N GLU A 58 18.31 -22.85 -28.92
CA GLU A 58 19.48 -22.22 -28.32
C GLU A 58 19.08 -21.07 -27.37
N PHE A 59 18.12 -20.23 -27.78
CA PHE A 59 17.59 -19.15 -26.96
C PHE A 59 16.96 -19.67 -25.65
N TYR A 60 16.14 -20.73 -25.74
CA TYR A 60 15.50 -21.34 -24.56
C TYR A 60 16.52 -21.92 -23.58
N GLU A 61 17.52 -22.66 -24.05
CA GLU A 61 18.55 -23.24 -23.18
C GLU A 61 19.41 -22.16 -22.51
N LYS A 62 19.72 -21.07 -23.23
CA LYS A 62 20.44 -19.92 -22.66
C LYS A 62 19.63 -19.21 -21.58
N ALA A 63 18.34 -18.98 -21.81
CA ALA A 63 17.44 -18.38 -20.84
C ALA A 63 17.30 -19.24 -19.57
N LYS A 64 17.19 -20.57 -19.74
CA LYS A 64 17.13 -21.51 -18.63
C LYS A 64 18.39 -21.47 -17.75
N LYS A 65 19.58 -21.46 -18.36
CA LYS A 65 20.85 -21.34 -17.62
C LYS A 65 20.95 -20.04 -16.83
N LEU A 66 20.57 -18.91 -17.44
CA LEU A 66 20.56 -17.61 -16.75
C LEU A 66 19.60 -17.61 -15.55
N ALA A 67 18.41 -18.20 -15.67
CA ALA A 67 17.46 -18.31 -14.57
C ALA A 67 17.99 -19.21 -13.42
N GLU A 68 18.69 -20.29 -13.74
CA GLU A 68 19.32 -21.16 -12.73
C GLU A 68 20.49 -20.47 -12.01
N GLU A 69 21.31 -19.71 -12.72
CA GLU A 69 22.41 -18.92 -12.16
C GLU A 69 21.89 -17.77 -11.28
N GLU A 70 20.87 -17.05 -11.75
CA GLU A 70 20.21 -15.99 -10.98
C GLU A 70 19.52 -16.54 -9.72
N SER A 71 18.88 -17.72 -9.81
CA SER A 71 18.30 -18.41 -8.65
C SER A 71 19.36 -18.80 -7.61
N LYS A 72 20.49 -19.37 -8.06
CA LYS A 72 21.62 -19.72 -7.17
C LYS A 72 22.26 -18.48 -6.54
N ALA A 73 22.46 -17.41 -7.31
CA ALA A 73 23.00 -16.14 -6.82
C ALA A 73 22.05 -15.49 -5.80
N ASN A 74 20.75 -15.48 -6.08
CA ASN A 74 19.74 -14.98 -5.15
C ASN A 74 19.65 -15.82 -3.88
N LEU A 75 19.79 -17.15 -3.96
CA LEU A 75 19.81 -18.02 -2.78
C LEU A 75 21.07 -17.80 -1.93
N ALA A 76 22.25 -17.68 -2.56
CA ALA A 76 23.50 -17.38 -1.85
C ALA A 76 23.46 -16.00 -1.18
N ARG A 77 22.84 -15.00 -1.84
CA ARG A 77 22.61 -13.67 -1.28
C ARG A 77 21.66 -13.73 -0.07
N LYS A 78 20.53 -14.45 -0.19
CA LYS A 78 19.58 -14.65 0.92
C LYS A 78 20.20 -15.34 2.15
N ILE A 79 21.10 -16.30 1.94
CA ILE A 79 21.79 -16.99 3.05
C ILE A 79 22.77 -16.03 3.77
N ASN A 80 23.48 -15.18 3.04
CA ASN A 80 24.36 -14.17 3.62
C ASN A 80 23.61 -12.99 4.27
N GLU A 81 22.34 -12.82 3.91
CA GLU A 81 21.45 -11.80 4.46
C GLU A 81 20.59 -12.33 5.63
N ALA A 82 20.84 -13.50 6.24
CA ALA A 82 20.06 -13.97 7.39
C ALA A 82 20.88 -14.04 8.69
N PHE A 83 20.28 -13.70 9.83
CA PHE A 83 20.89 -13.85 11.16
C PHE A 83 20.02 -14.66 12.11
N SER A 84 20.61 -15.32 13.10
CA SER A 84 19.85 -15.94 14.21
C SER A 84 19.66 -14.93 15.34
N CYS A 85 18.40 -14.64 15.69
CA CYS A 85 18.04 -13.79 16.81
C CYS A 85 18.53 -14.42 18.13
N GLN A 86 19.40 -13.75 18.87
CA GLN A 86 19.89 -14.26 20.16
C GLN A 86 18.78 -14.38 21.23
N GLY A 87 17.70 -13.60 21.12
CA GLY A 87 16.59 -13.63 22.06
C GLY A 87 15.66 -14.83 21.90
N CYS A 88 15.41 -15.29 20.67
CA CYS A 88 14.44 -16.37 20.40
C CYS A 88 14.97 -17.52 19.52
N GLY A 89 16.22 -17.44 19.06
CA GLY A 89 16.87 -18.44 18.20
C GLY A 89 16.39 -18.48 16.74
N LYS A 90 15.33 -17.74 16.39
CA LYS A 90 14.78 -17.74 15.03
C LYS A 90 15.75 -17.10 14.04
N PHE A 91 15.88 -17.72 12.87
CA PHE A 91 16.55 -17.10 11.72
C PHE A 91 15.66 -16.02 11.11
N ILE A 92 16.25 -14.86 10.84
CA ILE A 92 15.57 -13.69 10.32
C ILE A 92 16.35 -13.14 9.15
N GLU A 93 15.65 -12.93 8.04
CA GLU A 93 16.17 -12.22 6.89
C GLU A 93 16.43 -10.75 7.30
N LEU A 94 17.64 -10.26 7.04
CA LEU A 94 18.09 -8.88 7.12
C LEU A 94 17.33 -8.09 6.07
N THR A 95 16.07 -7.83 6.38
CA THR A 95 15.31 -6.74 5.79
C THR A 95 15.79 -5.44 6.45
N ASP A 96 15.42 -4.30 5.87
CA ASP A 96 15.67 -2.97 6.45
C ASP A 96 15.05 -2.78 7.86
N GLU A 97 14.30 -3.79 8.35
CA GLU A 97 13.69 -3.85 9.68
C GLU A 97 14.49 -4.68 10.71
N ALA A 98 15.71 -5.12 10.38
CA ALA A 98 16.60 -5.78 11.32
C ALA A 98 17.39 -4.78 12.18
N TYR A 99 17.35 -4.94 13.51
CA TYR A 99 17.95 -3.99 14.44
C TYR A 99 19.14 -4.60 15.20
N THR A 100 20.18 -3.80 15.40
CA THR A 100 21.26 -4.08 16.36
C THR A 100 21.01 -3.31 17.64
N MET A 101 21.01 -4.00 18.79
CA MET A 101 20.92 -3.32 20.09
C MET A 101 22.32 -2.90 20.56
N LYS A 102 22.54 -1.59 20.71
CA LYS A 102 23.81 -1.03 21.19
C LYS A 102 24.09 -1.53 22.62
N GLY A 103 25.20 -2.25 22.82
CA GLY A 103 25.66 -2.73 24.13
C GLY A 103 25.61 -4.24 24.36
N LYS A 104 24.97 -5.03 23.49
CA LYS A 104 25.07 -6.50 23.48
C LYS A 104 25.64 -6.93 22.13
N SER A 105 26.70 -7.72 22.14
CA SER A 105 27.29 -8.30 20.92
C SER A 105 26.34 -9.36 20.34
N GLY A 106 25.34 -8.92 19.56
CA GLY A 106 24.36 -9.81 18.96
C GLY A 106 23.19 -9.15 18.24
N TYR A 107 22.58 -9.88 17.32
CA TYR A 107 21.39 -9.47 16.59
C TYR A 107 20.13 -9.98 17.28
N TYR A 108 19.10 -9.14 17.36
CA TYR A 108 17.81 -9.45 17.98
C TYR A 108 16.68 -9.13 17.02
N CYS A 109 15.62 -9.93 17.05
CA CYS A 109 14.42 -9.65 16.28
C CYS A 109 13.61 -8.52 16.91
N GLN A 110 12.84 -7.82 16.08
CA GLN A 110 11.96 -6.74 16.53
C GLN A 110 11.05 -7.18 17.69
N ASN A 111 10.48 -8.39 17.63
CA ASN A 111 9.61 -8.91 18.70
C ASN A 111 10.36 -9.08 20.03
N CYS A 112 11.59 -9.58 19.99
CA CYS A 112 12.42 -9.72 21.20
C CYS A 112 12.79 -8.36 21.78
N ILE A 113 13.16 -7.40 20.92
CA ILE A 113 13.46 -6.02 21.34
C ILE A 113 12.23 -5.36 21.97
N VAL A 114 11.06 -5.49 21.32
CA VAL A 114 9.79 -4.96 21.84
C VAL A 114 9.45 -5.63 23.17
N SER A 115 9.64 -6.95 23.31
CA SER A 115 9.35 -7.65 24.57
C SER A 115 10.26 -7.21 25.72
N GLU A 116 11.57 -7.09 25.48
CA GLU A 116 12.54 -6.66 26.50
C GLU A 116 12.30 -5.21 26.91
N ASN A 117 11.91 -4.35 25.96
CA ASN A 117 11.57 -2.97 26.25
C ASN A 117 10.17 -2.82 26.86
N LYS A 118 9.20 -3.67 26.54
CA LYS A 118 7.85 -3.63 27.12
C LYS A 118 7.90 -3.82 28.64
N ASP A 119 8.80 -4.66 29.13
CA ASP A 119 8.98 -4.87 30.57
C ASP A 119 9.72 -3.71 31.25
N LYS A 120 10.61 -3.01 30.54
CA LYS A 120 11.27 -1.78 31.02
C LYS A 120 10.31 -0.59 31.02
N ILE A 121 9.55 -0.42 29.94
CA ILE A 121 8.50 0.59 29.78
C ILE A 121 7.44 0.38 30.88
N LYS A 122 6.91 -0.83 31.06
CA LYS A 122 5.97 -1.12 32.15
C LYS A 122 6.47 -0.74 33.56
N LYS A 123 7.78 -0.78 33.79
CA LYS A 123 8.39 -0.39 35.08
C LYS A 123 8.62 1.11 35.21
N GLN A 124 8.68 1.84 34.10
CA GLN A 124 9.00 3.27 34.05
C GLN A 124 7.81 4.17 33.69
N THR A 125 6.74 3.62 33.09
CA THR A 125 5.55 4.41 32.78
C THR A 125 4.86 4.78 34.09
N PRO A 126 4.76 6.08 34.44
CA PRO A 126 3.98 6.49 35.58
C PRO A 126 2.55 5.98 35.40
N GLN A 127 1.99 5.32 36.42
CA GLN A 127 0.61 4.86 36.36
C GLN A 127 -0.31 6.08 36.30
N ILE A 128 -0.79 6.40 35.11
CA ILE A 128 -1.75 7.47 34.89
C ILE A 128 -3.05 7.04 35.56
N THR A 129 -3.54 7.81 36.53
CA THR A 129 -4.78 7.51 37.25
C THR A 129 -5.89 8.43 36.79
N CYS A 130 -7.07 7.88 36.55
CA CYS A 130 -8.24 8.66 36.20
C CYS A 130 -8.55 9.66 37.32
N SER A 131 -8.64 10.94 37.01
CA SER A 131 -8.96 11.98 37.99
C SER A 131 -10.34 11.78 38.61
N LEU A 132 -11.29 11.18 37.89
CA LEU A 132 -12.65 10.90 38.35
C LEU A 132 -12.75 9.61 39.17
N CYS A 133 -12.41 8.44 38.62
CA CYS A 133 -12.60 7.15 39.31
C CYS A 133 -11.36 6.60 40.01
N LYS A 134 -10.22 7.29 39.93
CA LYS A 134 -8.92 6.90 40.53
C LYS A 134 -8.37 5.55 40.06
N LYS A 135 -8.97 4.91 39.07
CA LYS A 135 -8.45 3.68 38.46
C LYS A 135 -7.22 4.00 37.59
N SER A 136 -6.25 3.10 37.61
CA SER A 136 -5.11 3.13 36.71
C SER A 136 -5.57 2.96 35.25
N ILE A 137 -5.03 3.78 34.35
CA ILE A 137 -5.34 3.79 32.92
C ILE A 137 -4.10 3.37 32.15
N ALA A 138 -4.24 2.34 31.32
CA ALA A 138 -3.10 1.76 30.61
C ALA A 138 -2.74 2.49 29.31
N SER A 139 -3.72 3.14 28.65
CA SER A 139 -3.52 3.80 27.36
C SER A 139 -4.66 4.73 26.95
N ASP A 140 -5.90 4.42 27.34
CA ASP A 140 -7.07 5.10 26.78
C ASP A 140 -7.66 6.11 27.78
N TYR A 141 -7.15 7.34 27.72
CA TYR A 141 -7.64 8.49 28.52
C TYR A 141 -7.76 9.76 27.68
N TYR A 142 -8.56 10.69 28.18
CA TYR A 142 -8.63 12.06 27.68
C TYR A 142 -8.09 13.01 28.73
N LEU A 143 -7.58 14.15 28.28
CA LEU A 143 -7.28 15.26 29.16
C LEU A 143 -8.50 16.18 29.23
N VAL A 144 -9.04 16.37 30.42
CA VAL A 144 -9.99 17.45 30.70
C VAL A 144 -9.19 18.53 31.43
N GLY A 145 -8.80 19.57 30.69
CA GLY A 145 -7.71 20.45 31.13
C GLY A 145 -6.39 19.68 31.16
N GLU A 146 -5.72 19.63 32.31
CA GLU A 146 -4.48 18.85 32.51
C GLU A 146 -4.72 17.48 33.18
N GLN A 147 -5.98 17.12 33.45
CA GLN A 147 -6.30 15.93 34.22
C GLN A 147 -6.74 14.75 33.34
N PRO A 148 -6.09 13.58 33.46
CA PRO A 148 -6.45 12.39 32.70
C PRO A 148 -7.75 11.76 33.21
N VAL A 149 -8.70 11.50 32.31
CA VAL A 149 -10.00 10.86 32.59
C VAL A 149 -10.15 9.63 31.71
N CYS A 150 -10.53 8.48 32.28
CA CYS A 150 -10.73 7.25 31.52
C CYS A 150 -12.04 7.28 30.71
N LEU A 151 -12.09 6.53 29.60
CA LEU A 151 -13.29 6.40 28.75
C LEU A 151 -14.54 5.98 29.54
N SER A 152 -14.39 5.18 30.59
CA SER A 152 -15.53 4.75 31.41
C SER A 152 -16.19 5.90 32.19
N CYS A 153 -15.43 6.94 32.53
CA CYS A 153 -15.95 8.11 33.24
C CYS A 153 -16.34 9.25 32.29
N GLN A 154 -16.10 9.08 30.99
CA GLN A 154 -16.42 10.02 29.92
C GLN A 154 -17.29 9.30 28.88
N PRO A 155 -18.55 8.91 29.23
CA PRO A 155 -19.43 8.18 28.32
C PRO A 155 -19.69 8.96 27.03
N ARG A 156 -19.70 10.31 27.11
CA ARG A 156 -19.81 11.20 25.95
C ARG A 156 -18.63 11.09 25.01
N ALA A 157 -17.39 11.25 25.50
CA ALA A 157 -16.20 11.12 24.66
C ALA A 157 -16.09 9.73 24.00
N LYS A 158 -16.49 8.68 24.71
CA LYS A 158 -16.60 7.33 24.14
C LYS A 158 -17.63 7.26 23.01
N LEU A 159 -18.81 7.87 23.19
CA LEU A 159 -19.83 7.93 22.15
C LEU A 159 -19.35 8.72 20.93
N THR A 160 -18.72 9.88 21.13
CA THR A 160 -18.12 10.70 20.07
C THR A 160 -17.08 9.91 19.27
N LEU A 161 -16.14 9.21 19.92
CA LEU A 161 -15.15 8.39 19.22
C LEU A 161 -15.76 7.22 18.44
N LEU A 162 -16.72 6.51 19.03
CA LEU A 162 -17.39 5.39 18.36
C LEU A 162 -18.16 5.87 17.12
N THR A 163 -18.81 7.02 17.22
CA THR A 163 -19.52 7.64 16.10
C THR A 163 -18.54 8.11 15.01
N ALA A 164 -17.47 8.82 15.39
CA ALA A 164 -16.43 9.24 14.46
C ALA A 164 -15.82 8.03 13.72
N SER A 165 -15.52 6.94 14.44
CA SER A 165 -15.00 5.71 13.85
C SER A 165 -15.95 5.11 12.80
N LYS A 166 -17.25 5.06 13.08
CA LYS A 166 -18.26 4.59 12.12
C LYS A 166 -18.33 5.47 10.87
N ILE A 167 -18.28 6.80 11.05
CA ILE A 167 -18.29 7.77 9.95
C ILE A 167 -17.06 7.58 9.06
N LEU A 168 -15.87 7.43 9.65
CA LEU A 168 -14.63 7.19 8.91
C LEU A 168 -14.63 5.86 8.15
N GLN A 169 -15.41 4.87 8.62
CA GLN A 169 -15.67 3.62 7.89
C GLN A 169 -16.72 3.77 6.78
N GLY A 170 -17.21 4.98 6.52
CA GLY A 170 -18.24 5.27 5.52
C GLY A 170 -19.65 4.86 5.94
N GLN A 171 -19.90 4.58 7.21
CA GLN A 171 -21.25 4.33 7.71
C GLN A 171 -21.99 5.64 7.91
N VAL A 172 -23.26 5.67 7.52
CA VAL A 172 -24.15 6.79 7.82
C VAL A 172 -24.66 6.63 9.24
N VAL A 173 -24.38 7.62 10.09
CA VAL A 173 -24.87 7.69 11.47
C VAL A 173 -25.86 8.86 11.57
N ASP A 174 -26.97 8.62 12.27
CA ASP A 174 -27.88 9.68 12.66
C ASP A 174 -27.30 10.44 13.87
N VAL A 175 -26.50 11.46 13.59
CA VAL A 175 -25.80 12.25 14.61
C VAL A 175 -26.77 13.05 15.48
N GLU A 176 -27.93 13.45 14.94
CA GLU A 176 -28.89 14.30 15.64
C GLU A 176 -29.59 13.57 16.79
N SER A 177 -29.79 12.25 16.69
CA SER A 177 -30.39 11.44 17.76
C SER A 177 -29.43 11.10 18.90
N LEU A 178 -28.15 11.44 18.81
CA LEU A 178 -27.17 11.18 19.87
C LEU A 178 -27.26 12.21 21.00
N ASP A 179 -27.04 11.77 22.24
CA ASP A 179 -26.90 12.66 23.41
C ASP A 179 -25.47 13.25 23.48
N LEU A 180 -25.19 14.15 22.53
CA LEU A 180 -23.92 14.86 22.39
C LEU A 180 -24.12 16.39 22.47
N PRO A 181 -23.11 17.14 22.93
CA PRO A 181 -23.08 18.60 22.79
C PRO A 181 -23.31 19.06 21.34
N ALA A 182 -23.86 20.26 21.17
CA ALA A 182 -24.15 20.80 19.83
C ALA A 182 -22.89 20.89 18.96
N GLU A 183 -21.74 21.27 19.54
CA GLU A 183 -20.45 21.37 18.86
C GLU A 183 -19.99 20.00 18.32
N ASP A 184 -20.04 18.95 19.15
CA ASP A 184 -19.72 17.58 18.74
C ASP A 184 -20.65 17.10 17.60
N LYS A 185 -21.93 17.44 17.66
CA LYS A 185 -22.89 17.10 16.58
C LYS A 185 -22.53 17.80 15.28
N ILE A 186 -22.18 19.09 15.33
CA ILE A 186 -21.75 19.86 14.16
C ILE A 186 -20.50 19.24 13.56
N ASN A 187 -19.50 18.91 14.39
CA ASN A 187 -18.24 18.31 13.94
C ASN A 187 -18.46 16.94 13.29
N LEU A 188 -19.21 16.04 13.94
CA LEU A 188 -19.52 14.71 13.40
C LEU A 188 -20.37 14.77 12.12
N SER A 189 -21.34 15.68 12.07
CA SER A 189 -22.17 15.92 10.87
C SER A 189 -21.32 16.41 9.70
N ALA A 190 -20.43 17.38 9.92
CA ALA A 190 -19.49 17.86 8.92
C ALA A 190 -18.53 16.76 8.43
N ALA A 191 -17.97 15.96 9.34
CA ALA A 191 -17.12 14.82 8.97
C ALA A 191 -17.89 13.81 8.10
N GLN A 192 -19.15 13.52 8.44
CA GLN A 192 -20.00 12.62 7.65
C GLN A 192 -20.29 13.18 6.25
N GLN A 193 -20.57 14.46 6.12
CA GLN A 193 -20.77 15.12 4.83
C GLN A 193 -19.50 15.05 3.97
N ILE A 194 -18.32 15.32 4.55
CA ILE A 194 -17.02 15.20 3.87
C ILE A 194 -16.79 13.77 3.38
N MET A 195 -17.01 12.77 4.23
CA MET A 195 -16.86 11.35 3.85
C MET A 195 -17.83 10.91 2.75
N GLN A 196 -18.97 11.58 2.63
CA GLN A 196 -19.94 11.37 1.55
C GLN A 196 -19.63 12.18 0.27
N GLY A 197 -18.52 12.92 0.25
CA GLY A 197 -18.11 13.79 -0.87
C GLY A 197 -18.95 15.05 -1.00
N GLN A 198 -19.70 15.43 0.04
CA GLN A 198 -20.46 16.67 0.06
C GLN A 198 -19.55 17.85 0.43
N PRO A 199 -19.68 19.00 -0.25
CA PRO A 199 -18.92 20.19 0.12
C PRO A 199 -19.40 20.72 1.48
N VAL A 200 -18.46 20.98 2.37
CA VAL A 200 -18.70 21.59 3.69
C VAL A 200 -17.94 22.90 3.76
N ASP A 201 -18.63 23.98 4.16
CA ASP A 201 -18.03 25.28 4.45
C ASP A 201 -17.49 25.30 5.88
N ILE A 202 -16.28 24.77 6.06
CA ILE A 202 -15.68 24.52 7.37
C ILE A 202 -15.41 25.83 8.14
N ASP A 203 -15.11 26.92 7.43
CA ASP A 203 -14.77 28.20 8.05
C ASP A 203 -15.95 28.82 8.80
N ASN A 204 -17.18 28.55 8.33
CA ASN A 204 -18.43 29.04 8.92
C ASN A 204 -19.03 28.12 10.00
N LEU A 205 -18.39 27.00 10.34
CA LEU A 205 -18.85 26.13 11.42
C LEU A 205 -18.60 26.78 12.80
N SER A 206 -19.59 26.68 13.70
CA SER A 206 -19.51 27.15 15.08
C SER A 206 -18.82 26.11 15.99
N ILE A 207 -17.57 25.79 15.69
CA ILE A 207 -16.71 24.84 16.41
C ILE A 207 -15.30 25.42 16.62
N GLU A 208 -14.50 24.80 17.48
CA GLU A 208 -13.13 25.23 17.76
C GLU A 208 -12.21 25.15 16.52
N GLU A 209 -11.16 25.99 16.49
CA GLU A 209 -10.22 26.05 15.36
C GLU A 209 -9.48 24.72 15.14
N ASN A 210 -9.21 23.97 16.22
CA ASN A 210 -8.60 22.64 16.13
C ASN A 210 -9.49 21.66 15.36
N ASP A 211 -10.81 21.68 15.61
CA ASP A 211 -11.76 20.83 14.90
C ASP A 211 -11.90 21.25 13.44
N LYS A 212 -11.89 22.56 13.15
CA LYS A 212 -11.86 23.07 11.77
C LYS A 212 -10.64 22.57 11.01
N ASN A 213 -9.46 22.60 11.65
CA ASN A 213 -8.23 22.10 11.04
C ASN A 213 -8.32 20.61 10.72
N PHE A 214 -8.84 19.80 11.65
CA PHE A 214 -9.08 18.38 11.42
C PHE A 214 -10.02 18.14 10.22
N LEU A 215 -11.15 18.87 10.14
CA LEU A 215 -12.09 18.74 9.02
C LEU A 215 -11.46 19.15 7.68
N LYS A 216 -10.60 20.19 7.67
CA LYS A 216 -9.87 20.62 6.45
C LYS A 216 -8.90 19.53 5.97
N GLU A 217 -8.17 18.90 6.89
CA GLU A 217 -7.27 17.79 6.57
C GLU A 217 -8.04 16.57 6.05
N LEU A 218 -9.18 16.25 6.67
CA LEU A 218 -10.07 15.18 6.23
C LEU A 218 -10.58 15.44 4.81
N GLN A 219 -11.09 16.65 4.54
CA GLN A 219 -11.59 17.06 3.23
C GLN A 219 -10.50 17.02 2.16
N ALA A 220 -9.29 17.49 2.49
CA ALA A 220 -8.14 17.39 1.59
C ALA A 220 -7.77 15.93 1.27
N SER A 221 -7.86 15.03 2.25
CA SER A 221 -7.56 13.60 2.08
C SER A 221 -8.59 12.88 1.19
N VAL A 222 -9.87 13.18 1.39
CA VAL A 222 -10.95 12.68 0.52
C VAL A 222 -10.80 13.21 -0.90
N ASN A 223 -10.53 14.51 -1.07
CA ASN A 223 -10.31 15.12 -2.39
C ASN A 223 -9.11 14.51 -3.13
N LYS A 224 -8.00 14.24 -2.42
CA LYS A 224 -6.82 13.58 -3.01
C LYS A 224 -7.11 12.14 -3.46
N SER A 225 -8.05 11.47 -2.82
CA SER A 225 -8.46 10.10 -3.16
C SER A 225 -9.55 10.08 -4.25
N GLY A 226 -10.09 11.26 -4.60
CA GLY A 226 -11.23 11.47 -5.50
C GLY A 226 -11.02 11.07 -6.97
N ASP A 227 -9.81 10.70 -7.39
CA ASP A 227 -9.58 10.16 -8.74
C ASP A 227 -10.20 8.76 -8.96
N ASN A 228 -10.84 8.13 -7.95
CA ASN A 228 -11.44 6.79 -8.09
C ASN A 228 -12.81 6.55 -7.40
N LEU A 229 -13.55 7.57 -6.94
CA LEU A 229 -14.88 7.37 -6.34
C LEU A 229 -16.02 7.97 -7.20
N PRO A 230 -17.01 7.16 -7.62
CA PRO A 230 -18.12 7.66 -8.41
C PRO A 230 -19.04 8.53 -7.53
N VAL A 231 -19.11 9.82 -7.84
CA VAL A 231 -20.04 10.77 -7.21
C VAL A 231 -21.48 10.48 -7.66
N PRO A 232 -22.43 10.23 -6.76
CA PRO A 232 -23.85 10.12 -7.12
C PRO A 232 -24.44 11.53 -7.39
N LYS A 233 -25.16 11.67 -8.51
CA LYS A 233 -25.77 12.95 -8.94
C LYS A 233 -26.90 13.39 -7.99
N PRO A 234 -27.02 14.69 -7.65
CA PRO A 234 -27.85 15.16 -6.53
C PRO A 234 -29.36 15.31 -6.79
N ASN A 235 -29.99 14.60 -7.74
CA ASN A 235 -31.44 14.72 -7.98
C ASN A 235 -32.12 13.44 -8.51
N SER A 236 -31.59 12.26 -8.19
CA SER A 236 -32.29 11.00 -8.50
C SER A 236 -33.20 10.60 -7.33
N PRO A 237 -34.47 10.22 -7.57
CA PRO A 237 -35.30 9.58 -6.55
C PRO A 237 -34.52 8.39 -5.98
N GLN A 238 -34.50 8.22 -4.66
CA GLN A 238 -33.75 7.16 -3.98
C GLN A 238 -33.88 5.83 -4.76
N PRO A 239 -32.81 5.35 -5.43
CA PRO A 239 -32.88 4.09 -6.12
C PRO A 239 -32.78 2.99 -5.09
N GLN A 240 -33.64 1.99 -5.20
CA GLN A 240 -33.35 0.69 -4.63
C GLN A 240 -31.95 0.26 -5.12
N SER A 241 -31.07 0.00 -4.16
CA SER A 241 -29.68 -0.45 -4.29
C SER A 241 -29.33 -1.14 -5.61
N PRO A 242 -28.46 -0.55 -6.46
CA PRO A 242 -27.68 -1.30 -7.41
C PRO A 242 -26.24 -1.52 -6.90
N ASN A 243 -25.82 -2.76 -7.08
CA ASN A 243 -24.56 -3.36 -6.69
C ASN A 243 -23.33 -2.78 -7.41
N LYS A 244 -22.18 -2.88 -6.70
CA LYS A 244 -20.77 -2.70 -7.14
C LYS A 244 -20.26 -1.27 -7.31
N SER A 245 -20.19 -0.53 -6.20
CA SER A 245 -19.11 0.45 -5.99
C SER A 245 -17.82 -0.32 -5.65
N ASN A 246 -16.66 0.19 -6.07
CA ASN A 246 -15.35 -0.18 -5.51
C ASN A 246 -15.33 0.19 -4.02
N LYS A 247 -15.98 -0.62 -3.19
CA LYS A 247 -15.79 -0.59 -1.76
C LYS A 247 -14.42 -1.20 -1.54
N LEU A 248 -13.48 -0.41 -1.02
CA LEU A 248 -12.38 -0.99 -0.27
C LEU A 248 -12.99 -2.01 0.67
N SER A 249 -12.51 -3.25 0.56
CA SER A 249 -13.01 -4.33 1.39
C SER A 249 -12.75 -3.96 2.85
N SER A 250 -13.53 -4.52 3.78
CA SER A 250 -13.25 -4.34 5.22
C SER A 250 -11.80 -4.69 5.55
N LYS A 251 -11.20 -5.61 4.80
CA LYS A 251 -9.81 -6.03 4.92
C LYS A 251 -8.83 -4.97 4.42
N ASP A 252 -9.16 -4.25 3.36
CA ASP A 252 -8.30 -3.19 2.80
C ASP A 252 -8.19 -2.01 3.78
N TRP A 253 -9.28 -1.69 4.48
CA TRP A 253 -9.28 -0.68 5.55
C TRP A 253 -8.52 -1.11 6.79
N GLU A 254 -8.61 -2.38 7.19
CA GLU A 254 -7.79 -2.94 8.28
C GLU A 254 -6.30 -2.86 7.94
N GLU A 255 -5.92 -3.13 6.70
CA GLU A 255 -4.52 -3.02 6.22
C GLU A 255 -4.03 -1.55 6.20
N ILE A 256 -4.85 -0.61 5.74
CA ILE A 256 -4.53 0.84 5.75
C ILE A 256 -4.41 1.37 7.19
N MET A 257 -5.37 1.03 8.05
CA MET A 257 -5.36 1.45 9.45
C MET A 257 -4.20 0.82 10.22
N ALA A 258 -3.84 -0.44 9.93
CA ALA A 258 -2.64 -1.06 10.46
C ALA A 258 -1.37 -0.32 10.00
N GLY A 259 -1.28 0.07 8.73
CA GLY A 259 -0.19 0.89 8.20
C GLY A 259 -0.07 2.26 8.88
N LEU A 260 -1.18 2.98 9.01
CA LEU A 260 -1.23 4.27 9.72
C LEU A 260 -0.86 4.12 11.20
N PHE A 261 -1.33 3.06 11.86
CA PHE A 261 -0.99 2.75 13.24
C PHE A 261 0.51 2.45 13.39
N ILE A 262 1.15 1.78 12.43
CA ILE A 262 2.60 1.55 12.43
C ILE A 262 3.37 2.86 12.31
N ILE A 263 2.96 3.75 11.39
CA ILE A 263 3.59 5.06 11.19
C ILE A 263 3.41 5.94 12.44
N ALA A 264 2.20 6.03 12.97
CA ALA A 264 1.88 6.80 14.17
C ALA A 264 2.67 6.30 15.38
N ASN A 265 2.78 4.98 15.58
CA ASN A 265 3.58 4.43 16.67
C ASN A 265 5.08 4.69 16.50
N ARG A 266 5.61 4.67 15.27
CA ARG A 266 7.02 5.04 15.02
C ARG A 266 7.26 6.51 15.36
N ALA A 267 6.34 7.40 14.99
CA ALA A 267 6.39 8.81 15.34
C ALA A 267 6.28 9.05 16.86
N LEU A 268 5.30 8.41 17.52
CA LEU A 268 5.09 8.52 18.95
C LEU A 268 6.33 8.07 19.74
N ARG A 269 6.94 6.94 19.38
CA ARG A 269 8.18 6.47 20.03
C ARG A 269 9.33 7.46 19.85
N LYS A 270 9.45 8.11 18.69
CA LYS A 270 10.46 9.16 18.48
C LYS A 270 10.19 10.37 19.36
N LEU A 271 8.93 10.77 19.53
CA LEU A 271 8.53 11.86 20.43
C LEU A 271 8.77 11.52 21.91
N GLU A 272 8.46 10.31 22.35
CA GLU A 272 8.75 9.84 23.72
C GLU A 272 10.26 9.85 24.02
N LEU A 273 11.09 9.44 23.05
CA LEU A 273 12.54 9.50 23.19
C LEU A 273 13.06 10.94 23.25
N LEU A 274 12.41 11.87 22.55
CA LEU A 274 12.76 13.29 22.62
C LEU A 274 12.44 13.87 23.99
N ASP A 275 11.28 13.52 24.55
CA ASP A 275 10.82 13.97 25.86
C ASP A 275 11.67 13.39 27.01
N ALA A 276 12.08 12.12 26.89
CA ALA A 276 12.85 11.43 27.92
C ALA A 276 14.32 11.88 28.03
N VAL A 277 14.85 12.58 27.04
CA VAL A 277 16.29 12.87 26.94
C VAL A 277 16.62 14.24 27.57
N PRO A 278 17.57 14.31 28.53
CA PRO A 278 17.85 15.55 29.26
C PRO A 278 18.61 16.60 28.43
N ASN A 279 19.27 16.21 27.34
CA ASN A 279 20.01 17.14 26.48
C ASN A 279 20.32 16.55 25.08
N LEU A 280 20.66 17.42 24.13
CA LEU A 280 20.95 17.05 22.74
C LEU A 280 22.12 16.05 22.56
N GLN A 281 23.09 16.01 23.49
CA GLN A 281 24.23 15.08 23.36
C GLN A 281 23.81 13.64 23.63
N GLU A 282 22.88 13.42 24.56
CA GLU A 282 22.27 12.11 24.79
C GLU A 282 21.38 11.70 23.60
N LEU A 283 20.69 12.66 22.99
CA LEU A 283 19.82 12.41 21.84
C LEU A 283 20.61 11.85 20.63
N ARG A 284 21.82 12.38 20.39
CA ARG A 284 22.75 11.90 19.34
C ARG A 284 23.23 10.46 19.54
N LYS A 285 23.13 9.92 20.76
CA LYS A 285 23.60 8.56 21.05
C LYS A 285 22.56 7.49 20.68
N ILE A 286 21.29 7.89 20.48
CA ILE A 286 20.17 6.99 20.19
C ILE A 286 20.28 6.49 18.74
N PRO A 287 20.41 5.18 18.51
CA PRO A 287 20.51 4.62 17.16
C PRO A 287 19.21 4.86 16.37
N GLY A 288 19.33 5.27 15.11
CA GLY A 288 18.19 5.55 14.21
C GLY A 288 17.57 6.93 14.37
N LEU A 289 18.22 7.82 15.13
CA LEU A 289 17.82 9.22 15.29
C LEU A 289 18.93 10.13 14.77
N ASP A 290 18.80 10.57 13.53
CA ASP A 290 19.76 11.49 12.93
C ASP A 290 19.37 12.94 13.21
N LEU A 291 20.31 13.69 13.79
CA LEU A 291 20.17 15.13 14.00
C LEU A 291 20.85 15.87 12.85
N HIS A 292 20.06 16.57 12.05
CA HIS A 292 20.59 17.40 10.98
C HIS A 292 20.74 18.85 11.47
N PRO A 293 21.96 19.40 11.49
CA PRO A 293 22.16 20.79 11.90
C PRO A 293 21.49 21.72 10.89
N LEU A 294 20.74 22.70 11.39
CA LEU A 294 20.10 23.71 10.55
C LEU A 294 21.07 24.87 10.25
N LYS A 295 20.93 25.46 9.06
CA LYS A 295 21.80 26.53 8.55
C LYS A 295 21.17 27.91 8.76
N ASP A 296 21.94 28.95 8.45
CA ASP A 296 21.53 30.37 8.41
C ASP A 296 20.98 30.92 9.73
N ASP A 297 19.80 31.53 9.69
CA ASP A 297 19.09 32.12 10.84
C ASP A 297 18.75 31.07 11.92
N ARG A 298 18.78 29.78 11.57
CA ARG A 298 18.51 28.66 12.47
C ARG A 298 19.77 27.96 12.97
N LYS A 299 20.95 28.56 12.80
CA LYS A 299 22.22 28.01 13.28
C LYS A 299 22.17 27.71 14.78
N GLY A 300 22.47 26.46 15.14
CA GLY A 300 22.41 25.96 16.52
C GLY A 300 21.16 25.12 16.82
N GLN A 301 20.15 25.16 15.97
CA GLN A 301 19.03 24.23 16.00
C GLN A 301 19.36 22.94 15.22
N HIS A 302 18.63 21.87 15.51
CA HIS A 302 18.74 20.59 14.81
C HIS A 302 17.34 20.17 14.36
N SER A 303 17.20 19.62 13.16
CA SER A 303 16.02 18.86 12.77
C SER A 303 16.22 17.38 13.05
N ILE A 304 15.11 16.70 13.32
CA ILE A 304 15.05 15.25 13.54
C ILE A 304 14.17 14.69 12.43
N LYS A 305 14.69 13.69 11.72
CA LYS A 305 13.94 13.02 10.65
C LYS A 305 12.94 12.01 11.26
N ILE A 306 11.66 12.12 10.92
CA ILE A 306 10.60 11.17 11.32
C ILE A 306 10.12 10.45 10.06
N ASN A 307 10.64 9.24 9.83
CA ASN A 307 10.51 8.46 8.60
C ASN A 307 11.32 9.11 7.47
N ASP A 308 10.87 9.02 6.21
CA ASP A 308 11.54 9.68 5.08
C ASP A 308 11.25 11.19 4.98
N GLN A 309 10.67 11.78 6.03
CA GLN A 309 10.32 13.19 6.18
C GLN A 309 11.05 13.81 7.37
#